data_AF-A0A7J4K6R6-F1
#
_entry.id   AF-A0A7J4K6R6-F1
#
_cell.length_a   1.000
_cell.length_b   1.000
_cell.length_c   1.000
_cell.angle_alpha   90.00
_cell.angle_beta   90.00
_cell.angle_gamma   90.00
#
_symmetry.space_group_name_H-M   'P 1'
#
loop_
_entity.id
_entity.type
_entity.pdbx_description
1 polymer ?
#
loop_
_entity_poly.entity_id
_entity_poly.type
_entity_poly.pdbx_seq_one_letter_code
_entity_poly.pdbx_strand_id
1 'polypeptide(L)'
;MSQSPTWVHDAAVKVNCKDCTAVCCKHIAVPFEEPVTPEDFAAVRLWLSHENVIVYKDNEDDWVVEFQTKCGNLVGNRCSVYGGKEYPRVCGEYEMNTCVMNEEGDWWQILFKTIEDVDAYCREKDIAIIPYAGVADCITIGLDTPTSPADLDDFWWYVAHRDVTVYRKGDEWFLHCNTACLPSCSVKRVVLPSGADVVFRSWSDIATFAREQFGVPEGHSPLTLSAR
;
A
#
# COMPACT_ATOMS: atom_id res chain seq x y z
N MET A 1 23.96 -5.34 9.91
CA MET A 1 23.41 -6.64 9.48
C MET A 1 21.93 -6.42 9.25
N SER A 2 21.52 -6.01 8.05
CA SER A 2 20.10 -5.83 7.73
C SER A 2 19.48 -7.22 7.67
N GLN A 3 18.58 -7.51 8.60
CA GLN A 3 17.81 -8.74 8.52
C GLN A 3 16.89 -8.63 7.30
N SER A 4 16.87 -9.66 6.47
CA SER A 4 15.86 -9.76 5.41
C SER A 4 14.46 -9.65 6.04
N PRO A 5 13.50 -8.99 5.36
CA PRO A 5 12.13 -8.90 5.82
C PRO A 5 11.61 -10.30 6.16
N THR A 6 10.84 -10.42 7.23
CA THR A 6 10.43 -11.74 7.78
C THR A 6 9.51 -12.56 6.88
N TRP A 7 9.14 -12.04 5.70
CA TRP A 7 8.31 -12.69 4.67
C TRP A 7 9.10 -13.16 3.44
N VAL A 8 10.41 -12.87 3.35
CA VAL A 8 11.26 -13.43 2.29
C VAL A 8 11.58 -14.88 2.66
N HIS A 9 10.87 -15.82 2.04
CA HIS A 9 11.13 -17.26 2.20
C HIS A 9 12.00 -17.77 1.04
N ASP A 10 13.00 -18.59 1.34
CA ASP A 10 13.66 -19.41 0.32
C ASP A 10 12.62 -20.39 -0.25
N ALA A 11 12.18 -20.15 -1.49
CA ALA A 11 11.11 -20.88 -2.16
C ALA A 11 11.48 -22.31 -2.58
N ALA A 12 12.20 -23.05 -1.74
CA ALA A 12 12.47 -24.47 -1.95
C ALA A 12 11.21 -25.35 -1.82
N VAL A 13 10.15 -24.85 -1.17
CA VAL A 13 8.87 -25.55 -1.00
C VAL A 13 7.70 -24.57 -1.13
N LYS A 14 6.90 -24.73 -2.19
CA LYS A 14 5.66 -23.95 -2.39
C LYS A 14 4.65 -24.30 -1.28
N VAL A 15 4.01 -23.29 -0.71
CA VAL A 15 3.03 -23.37 0.38
C VAL A 15 1.64 -22.99 -0.14
N ASN A 16 0.62 -23.77 0.17
CA ASN A 16 -0.76 -23.43 -0.19
C ASN A 16 -1.34 -22.37 0.78
N CYS A 17 -2.44 -21.71 0.41
CA CYS A 17 -3.06 -20.69 1.26
C CYS A 17 -3.57 -21.23 2.62
N LYS A 18 -3.80 -22.54 2.76
CA LYS A 18 -4.20 -23.16 4.04
C LYS A 18 -3.01 -23.29 5.00
N ASP A 19 -1.82 -23.51 4.48
CA ASP A 19 -0.62 -23.70 5.30
C ASP A 19 0.22 -22.42 5.42
N CYS A 20 -0.19 -21.36 4.70
CA CYS A 20 0.41 -20.03 4.73
C CYS A 20 0.12 -19.25 6.02
N THR A 21 1.03 -18.35 6.40
CA THR A 21 0.89 -17.39 7.50
C THR A 21 0.13 -16.11 7.13
N ALA A 22 -0.62 -16.13 6.01
CA ALA A 22 -1.43 -15.03 5.48
C ALA A 22 -0.65 -13.73 5.19
N VAL A 23 0.50 -13.84 4.52
CA VAL A 23 1.34 -12.68 4.17
C VAL A 23 0.60 -11.67 3.30
N CYS A 24 -0.23 -12.11 2.34
CA CYS A 24 -1.06 -11.23 1.50
C CYS A 24 -2.14 -10.43 2.26
N CYS A 25 -2.40 -10.74 3.53
CA CYS A 25 -3.34 -9.99 4.38
C CYS A 25 -2.61 -9.13 5.43
N LYS A 26 -1.29 -8.98 5.30
CA LYS A 26 -0.41 -8.31 6.27
C LYS A 26 0.41 -7.18 5.64
N HIS A 27 0.17 -6.85 4.38
CA HIS A 27 0.77 -5.71 3.71
C HIS A 27 -0.18 -5.12 2.67
N ILE A 28 0.08 -3.88 2.29
CA ILE A 28 -0.39 -3.28 1.04
C ILE A 28 0.81 -2.77 0.26
N ALA A 29 0.71 -2.79 -1.06
CA ALA A 29 1.70 -2.31 -2.00
C ALA A 29 1.03 -1.20 -2.81
N VAL A 30 1.61 0.00 -2.80
CA VAL A 30 1.04 1.17 -3.45
C VAL A 30 2.05 1.67 -4.48
N PRO A 31 1.74 1.56 -5.79
CA PRO A 31 2.56 2.18 -6.83
C PRO A 31 2.62 3.70 -6.63
N PHE A 32 3.76 4.29 -6.96
CA PHE A 32 3.94 5.75 -6.97
C PHE A 32 4.86 6.16 -8.12
N GLU A 33 4.86 7.45 -8.44
CA GLU A 33 5.70 7.99 -9.51
C GLU A 33 7.19 7.75 -9.25
N GLU A 34 7.94 7.38 -10.29
CA GLU A 34 9.38 7.16 -10.20
C GLU A 34 10.08 8.39 -9.59
N PRO A 35 10.89 8.22 -8.51
CA PRO A 35 11.64 9.32 -7.93
C PRO A 35 12.79 9.73 -8.85
N VAL A 36 12.79 11.00 -9.29
CA VAL A 36 13.80 11.53 -10.22
C VAL A 36 14.62 12.65 -9.56
N THR A 37 14.02 13.40 -8.64
CA THR A 37 14.60 14.60 -8.03
C THR A 37 15.12 14.36 -6.61
N PRO A 38 16.07 15.17 -6.12
CA PRO A 38 16.48 15.17 -4.71
C PRO A 38 15.29 15.24 -3.74
N GLU A 39 14.25 15.99 -4.09
CA GLU A 39 13.03 16.14 -3.31
C GLU A 39 12.22 14.83 -3.24
N ASP A 40 12.12 14.09 -4.33
CA ASP A 40 11.45 12.78 -4.36
C ASP A 40 12.18 11.78 -3.46
N PHE A 41 13.52 11.71 -3.57
CA PHE A 41 14.31 10.85 -2.70
C PHE A 41 14.27 11.30 -1.23
N ALA A 42 14.14 12.60 -0.95
CA ALA A 42 13.90 13.08 0.40
C ALA A 42 12.54 12.61 0.96
N ALA A 43 11.51 12.51 0.12
CA ALA A 43 10.22 11.92 0.50
C ALA A 43 10.34 10.42 0.79
N VAL A 44 11.01 9.65 -0.07
CA VAL A 44 11.30 8.22 0.16
C VAL A 44 12.05 8.01 1.48
N ARG A 45 13.04 8.84 1.79
CA ARG A 45 13.77 8.81 3.08
C ARG A 45 12.86 9.10 4.27
N LEU A 46 11.92 10.04 4.13
CA LEU A 46 10.91 10.29 5.17
C LEU A 46 10.03 9.05 5.39
N TRP A 47 9.60 8.39 4.32
CA TRP A 47 8.75 7.19 4.44
C TRP A 47 9.47 6.07 5.19
N LEU A 48 10.74 5.81 4.86
CA LEU A 48 11.59 4.83 5.55
C LEU A 48 12.03 5.26 6.95
N SER A 49 11.70 6.49 7.38
CA SER A 49 11.81 6.92 8.78
C SER A 49 10.64 6.44 9.65
N HIS A 50 9.76 5.61 9.12
CA HIS A 50 8.64 4.99 9.82
C HIS A 50 8.81 3.47 9.91
N GLU A 51 8.21 2.88 10.94
CA GLU A 51 8.17 1.42 11.09
C GLU A 51 7.35 0.80 9.96
N ASN A 52 7.61 -0.48 9.65
CA ASN A 52 6.76 -1.26 8.75
C ASN A 52 6.63 -0.70 7.32
N VAL A 53 7.62 0.06 6.85
CA VAL A 53 7.68 0.60 5.48
C VAL A 53 8.91 0.06 4.76
N ILE A 54 8.72 -0.38 3.52
CA ILE A 54 9.80 -0.59 2.56
C ILE A 54 9.43 0.10 1.25
N VAL A 55 10.44 0.43 0.44
CA VAL A 55 10.25 0.97 -0.91
C VAL A 55 11.07 0.14 -1.87
N TYR A 56 10.51 -0.24 -3.01
CA TYR A 56 11.21 -1.02 -4.00
C TYR A 56 10.84 -0.62 -5.42
N LYS A 57 11.69 -0.97 -6.36
CA LYS A 57 11.37 -1.00 -7.79
C LYS A 57 11.20 -2.46 -8.18
N ASP A 58 10.03 -2.83 -8.69
CA ASP A 58 9.73 -4.22 -9.04
C ASP A 58 10.33 -4.65 -10.38
N ASN A 59 10.06 -5.90 -10.77
CA ASN A 59 10.54 -6.47 -12.03
C ASN A 59 9.78 -5.96 -13.28
N GLU A 60 8.70 -5.21 -13.11
CA GLU A 60 7.92 -4.56 -14.17
C GLU A 60 8.27 -3.07 -14.33
N ASP A 61 9.31 -2.62 -13.61
CA ASP A 61 9.82 -1.24 -13.55
C ASP A 61 8.96 -0.26 -12.73
N ASP A 62 7.97 -0.75 -11.99
CA ASP A 62 7.14 0.09 -11.14
C ASP A 62 7.80 0.38 -9.79
N TRP A 63 7.69 1.63 -9.35
CA TRP A 63 8.10 2.04 -8.01
C TRP A 63 6.96 1.85 -7.04
N VAL A 64 7.24 1.14 -5.95
CA VAL A 64 6.22 0.69 -5.00
C VAL A 64 6.66 1.00 -3.58
N VAL A 65 5.75 1.58 -2.80
CA VAL A 65 5.88 1.66 -1.35
C VAL A 65 4.98 0.60 -0.72
N GLU A 66 5.57 -0.24 0.12
CA GLU A 66 4.84 -1.27 0.84
C GLU A 66 4.74 -0.92 2.33
N PHE A 67 3.53 -1.05 2.87
CA PHE A 67 3.24 -0.88 4.27
C PHE A 67 2.83 -2.23 4.88
N GLN A 68 3.53 -2.70 5.92
CA GLN A 68 3.00 -3.82 6.70
C GLN A 68 1.92 -3.34 7.64
N THR A 69 0.69 -3.62 7.23
CA THR A 69 -0.50 -3.34 8.03
C THR A 69 -1.43 -4.55 7.93
N LYS A 70 -2.10 -4.87 9.03
CA LYS A 70 -2.95 -6.05 9.11
C LYS A 70 -4.34 -5.75 8.53
N CYS A 71 -4.81 -6.62 7.64
CA CYS A 71 -6.19 -6.59 7.16
C CYS A 71 -7.19 -6.73 8.31
N GLY A 72 -8.26 -5.93 8.29
CA GLY A 72 -9.38 -5.99 9.23
C GLY A 72 -10.12 -7.33 9.22
N ASN A 73 -10.15 -8.00 8.05
CA ASN A 73 -10.84 -9.28 7.82
C ASN A 73 -9.98 -10.51 8.16
N LEU A 74 -8.76 -10.33 8.67
CA LEU A 74 -7.87 -11.43 9.01
C LEU A 74 -8.20 -12.03 10.39
N VAL A 75 -8.73 -13.26 10.40
CA VAL A 75 -9.03 -14.04 11.61
C VAL A 75 -8.08 -15.25 11.68
N GLY A 76 -7.15 -15.23 12.64
CA GLY A 76 -6.02 -16.17 12.63
C GLY A 76 -5.17 -15.96 11.36
N ASN A 77 -5.01 -17.01 10.56
CA ASN A 77 -4.36 -16.97 9.24
C ASN A 77 -5.37 -17.22 8.10
N ARG A 78 -6.62 -16.77 8.27
CA ARG A 78 -7.70 -16.95 7.28
C ARG A 78 -8.47 -15.65 7.07
N CYS A 79 -8.81 -15.37 5.81
CA CYS A 79 -9.69 -14.27 5.44
C CYS A 79 -11.14 -14.64 5.75
N SER A 80 -11.83 -13.82 6.57
CA SER A 80 -13.23 -14.06 6.95
C SER A 80 -14.22 -13.81 5.81
N VAL A 81 -13.81 -13.08 4.77
CA VAL A 81 -14.66 -12.69 3.64
C VAL A 81 -14.29 -13.40 2.34
N TYR A 82 -13.47 -14.46 2.40
CA TYR A 82 -12.95 -15.16 1.23
C TYR A 82 -14.07 -15.59 0.25
N GLY A 83 -13.98 -15.14 -1.00
CA GLY A 83 -14.97 -15.43 -2.06
C GLY A 83 -16.35 -14.79 -1.85
N GLY A 84 -16.51 -13.95 -0.83
CA GLY A 84 -17.74 -13.23 -0.56
C GLY A 84 -17.85 -11.93 -1.37
N LYS A 85 -18.98 -11.24 -1.23
CA LYS A 85 -19.18 -9.93 -1.86
C LYS A 85 -18.18 -8.89 -1.39
N GLU A 86 -17.65 -9.04 -0.17
CA GLU A 86 -16.72 -8.13 0.49
C GLU A 86 -15.24 -8.45 0.17
N TYR A 87 -14.99 -9.39 -0.75
CA TYR A 87 -13.67 -9.81 -1.16
C TYR A 87 -13.17 -8.94 -2.32
N PRO A 88 -12.15 -8.08 -2.11
CA PRO A 88 -11.58 -7.27 -3.19
C PRO A 88 -11.08 -8.16 -4.33
N ARG A 89 -11.18 -7.69 -5.58
CA ARG A 89 -10.74 -8.50 -6.72
C ARG A 89 -9.22 -8.66 -6.72
N VAL A 90 -8.45 -7.63 -6.32
CA VAL A 90 -7.00 -7.73 -6.06
C VAL A 90 -6.65 -8.94 -5.18
N CYS A 91 -7.43 -9.22 -4.13
CA CYS A 91 -7.21 -10.41 -3.28
C CYS A 91 -7.40 -11.74 -4.04
N GLY A 92 -8.26 -11.76 -5.07
CA GLY A 92 -8.53 -12.93 -5.91
C GLY A 92 -7.55 -13.12 -7.07
N GLU A 93 -6.80 -12.08 -7.43
CA GLU A 93 -5.83 -12.10 -8.53
C GLU A 93 -4.48 -12.73 -8.12
N TYR A 94 -4.23 -12.92 -6.82
CA TYR A 94 -3.05 -13.66 -6.35
C TYR A 94 -3.04 -15.10 -6.86
N GLU A 95 -2.15 -15.40 -7.79
CA GLU A 95 -1.90 -16.75 -8.25
C GLU A 95 -1.01 -17.52 -7.26
N MET A 96 -1.35 -18.79 -6.99
CA MET A 96 -0.64 -19.58 -5.97
C MET A 96 0.85 -19.73 -6.27
N ASN A 97 1.26 -19.79 -7.54
CA ASN A 97 2.65 -20.07 -7.90
C ASN A 97 3.56 -18.83 -7.91
N THR A 98 2.97 -17.64 -7.96
CA THR A 98 3.65 -16.35 -8.11
C THR A 98 3.31 -15.38 -6.97
N CYS A 99 2.64 -15.83 -5.91
CA CYS A 99 2.43 -14.98 -4.74
C CYS A 99 3.73 -14.78 -3.97
N VAL A 100 3.81 -13.70 -3.19
CA VAL A 100 4.98 -13.31 -2.34
C VAL A 100 5.60 -14.44 -1.49
N MET A 101 4.82 -15.45 -1.13
CA MET A 101 5.28 -16.60 -0.33
C MET A 101 5.96 -17.69 -1.16
N ASN A 102 5.57 -17.78 -2.42
CA ASN A 102 5.89 -18.88 -3.30
C ASN A 102 6.79 -18.46 -4.44
N GLU A 103 6.80 -17.18 -4.83
CA GLU A 103 7.68 -16.68 -5.86
C GLU A 103 9.15 -16.98 -5.54
N GLU A 104 9.90 -17.34 -6.57
CA GLU A 104 11.31 -17.69 -6.46
C GLU A 104 12.17 -16.49 -6.87
N GLY A 105 13.18 -16.17 -6.06
CA GLY A 105 14.08 -15.05 -6.32
C GLY A 105 13.55 -13.73 -5.75
N ASP A 106 14.29 -12.67 -6.05
CA ASP A 106 13.90 -11.31 -5.67
C ASP A 106 12.83 -10.80 -6.65
N TRP A 107 11.68 -10.36 -6.11
CA TRP A 107 10.61 -9.72 -6.88
C TRP A 107 10.86 -8.21 -7.11
N TRP A 108 12.08 -7.76 -6.82
CA TRP A 108 12.52 -6.38 -6.95
C TRP A 108 13.85 -6.28 -7.69
N GLN A 109 14.02 -5.18 -8.43
CA GLN A 109 15.29 -4.74 -8.97
C GLN A 109 16.07 -3.89 -7.95
N ILE A 110 15.36 -3.07 -7.17
CA ILE A 110 15.92 -2.16 -6.17
C ILE A 110 15.08 -2.31 -4.90
N LEU A 111 15.71 -2.36 -3.73
CA LEU A 111 15.02 -2.44 -2.45
C LEU A 111 15.65 -1.51 -1.41
N PHE A 112 14.83 -0.62 -0.88
CA PHE A 112 15.15 0.25 0.24
C PHE A 112 14.38 -0.20 1.48
N LYS A 113 15.14 -0.59 2.51
CA LYS A 113 14.61 -0.94 3.84
C LYS A 113 14.91 0.15 4.87
N THR A 114 15.90 0.99 4.56
CA THR A 114 16.45 1.99 5.47
C THR A 114 16.78 3.28 4.73
N ILE A 115 16.91 4.37 5.48
CA ILE A 115 17.36 5.67 4.94
C ILE A 115 18.76 5.51 4.33
N GLU A 116 19.61 4.68 4.93
CA GLU A 116 20.96 4.40 4.46
C GLU A 116 20.98 3.74 3.07
N ASP A 117 19.99 2.91 2.74
CA ASP A 117 19.87 2.31 1.40
C ASP A 117 19.61 3.39 0.35
N VAL A 118 18.73 4.36 0.66
CA VAL A 118 18.45 5.49 -0.24
C VAL A 118 19.66 6.40 -0.37
N ASP A 119 20.33 6.71 0.73
CA ASP A 119 21.54 7.50 0.75
C ASP A 119 22.65 6.84 -0.10
N ALA A 120 22.78 5.52 -0.05
CA ALA A 120 23.73 4.78 -0.88
C ALA A 120 23.37 4.89 -2.37
N TYR A 121 22.10 4.71 -2.71
CA TYR A 121 21.60 4.86 -4.08
C TYR A 121 21.82 6.28 -4.63
N CYS A 122 21.49 7.31 -3.84
CA CYS A 122 21.69 8.70 -4.23
C CYS A 122 23.17 9.01 -4.50
N ARG A 123 24.09 8.52 -3.65
CA ARG A 123 25.54 8.69 -3.88
C ARG A 123 26.02 8.00 -5.15
N GLU A 124 25.51 6.80 -5.45
CA GLU A 124 25.86 6.08 -6.67
C GLU A 124 25.37 6.82 -7.92
N LYS A 125 24.15 7.39 -7.88
CA LYS A 125 23.51 8.09 -8.99
C LYS A 125 23.84 9.58 -9.08
N ASP A 126 24.74 10.08 -8.23
CA ASP A 126 25.09 11.50 -8.12
C ASP A 126 23.86 12.43 -7.87
N ILE A 127 22.94 11.96 -7.03
CA ILE A 127 21.74 12.69 -6.60
C ILE A 127 22.03 13.36 -5.25
N ALA A 128 21.70 14.65 -5.16
CA ALA A 128 21.91 15.40 -3.92
C ALA A 128 21.04 14.85 -2.77
N ILE A 129 21.65 14.62 -1.61
CA ILE A 129 20.94 14.22 -0.40
C ILE A 129 20.55 15.48 0.37
N ILE A 130 19.26 15.81 0.35
CA ILE A 130 18.71 17.00 1.02
C ILE A 130 17.79 16.62 2.17
N PRO A 131 17.60 17.50 3.18
CA PRO A 131 16.52 17.31 4.16
C PRO A 131 15.16 17.43 3.47
N TYR A 132 14.20 16.61 3.88
CA TYR A 132 12.82 16.79 3.45
C TYR A 132 12.27 18.11 4.01
N ALA A 133 11.77 18.97 3.14
CA ALA A 133 11.29 20.32 3.51
C ALA A 133 9.81 20.35 3.93
N GLY A 134 9.08 19.25 3.79
CA GLY A 134 7.68 19.15 4.20
C GLY A 134 7.50 18.80 5.68
N VAL A 135 6.25 18.83 6.12
CA VAL A 135 5.84 18.39 7.46
C VAL A 135 5.93 16.86 7.53
N ALA A 136 6.61 16.34 8.57
CA ALA A 136 6.84 14.91 8.82
C ALA A 136 5.57 14.16 9.28
N ASP A 137 4.43 14.64 8.83
CA ASP A 137 3.17 14.40 9.51
C ASP A 137 2.49 13.16 8.91
N CYS A 138 2.63 12.84 7.63
CA CYS A 138 1.99 11.63 7.11
C CYS A 138 2.68 11.08 5.88
N ILE A 139 2.81 9.75 5.80
CA ILE A 139 3.05 9.12 4.51
C ILE A 139 1.74 9.21 3.74
N THR A 140 1.78 10.05 2.72
CA THR A 140 0.67 10.32 1.82
C THR A 140 1.15 10.02 0.41
N ILE A 141 0.47 9.09 -0.26
CA ILE A 141 0.77 8.69 -1.63
C ILE A 141 -0.36 9.21 -2.51
N GLY A 142 0.00 9.91 -3.60
CA GLY A 142 -0.98 10.33 -4.61
C GLY A 142 -1.59 9.09 -5.28
N LEU A 143 -2.89 9.12 -5.51
CA LEU A 143 -3.62 8.08 -6.23
C LEU A 143 -4.25 8.66 -7.48
N ASP A 144 -4.44 7.81 -8.48
CA ASP A 144 -5.23 8.15 -9.65
C ASP A 144 -6.68 8.46 -9.28
N THR A 145 -7.28 9.37 -10.05
CA THR A 145 -8.69 9.70 -9.88
C THR A 145 -9.55 8.54 -10.39
N PRO A 146 -10.45 7.96 -9.57
CA PRO A 146 -11.33 6.91 -10.04
C PRO A 146 -12.31 7.50 -11.07
N THR A 147 -12.27 6.96 -12.27
CA THR A 147 -13.13 7.30 -13.41
C THR A 147 -14.28 6.31 -13.58
N SER A 148 -14.18 5.14 -12.95
CA SER A 148 -15.17 4.06 -13.00
C SER A 148 -15.36 3.38 -11.64
N PRO A 149 -16.45 2.60 -11.45
CA PRO A 149 -16.60 1.73 -10.28
C PRO A 149 -15.49 0.69 -10.10
N ALA A 150 -14.82 0.27 -11.18
CA ALA A 150 -13.75 -0.72 -11.13
C ALA A 150 -12.50 -0.15 -10.47
N ASP A 151 -12.23 1.14 -10.68
CA ASP A 151 -11.07 1.86 -10.13
C ASP A 151 -11.13 1.95 -8.59
N LEU A 152 -12.32 1.72 -8.00
CA LEU A 152 -12.50 1.68 -6.55
C LEU A 152 -12.06 0.35 -5.91
N ASP A 153 -11.64 -0.65 -6.69
CA ASP A 153 -11.17 -1.95 -6.18
C ASP A 153 -9.89 -1.83 -5.36
N ASP A 154 -8.91 -1.11 -5.89
CA ASP A 154 -7.65 -0.89 -5.20
C ASP A 154 -7.91 -0.09 -3.92
N PHE A 155 -8.78 0.92 -4.00
CA PHE A 155 -9.16 1.73 -2.85
C PHE A 155 -9.80 0.88 -1.76
N TRP A 156 -10.61 -0.09 -2.16
CA TRP A 156 -11.17 -1.05 -1.22
C TRP A 156 -10.09 -1.94 -0.62
N TRP A 157 -9.24 -2.53 -1.44
CA TRP A 157 -8.15 -3.36 -0.95
C TRP A 157 -7.29 -2.60 0.07
N TYR A 158 -6.96 -1.33 -0.20
CA TYR A 158 -6.27 -0.43 0.72
C TYR A 158 -7.01 -0.27 2.05
N VAL A 159 -8.25 0.23 2.04
CA VAL A 159 -9.01 0.51 3.29
C VAL A 159 -9.48 -0.74 4.03
N ALA A 160 -9.35 -1.93 3.43
CA ALA A 160 -9.52 -3.18 4.17
C ALA A 160 -8.44 -3.38 5.25
N HIS A 161 -7.33 -2.63 5.18
CA HIS A 161 -6.23 -2.66 6.13
C HIS A 161 -6.35 -1.56 7.18
N ARG A 162 -6.05 -1.92 8.44
CA ARG A 162 -6.48 -1.15 9.63
C ARG A 162 -5.90 0.25 9.73
N ASP A 163 -4.72 0.47 9.18
CA ASP A 163 -3.99 1.74 9.32
C ASP A 163 -4.10 2.61 8.07
N VAL A 164 -4.97 2.24 7.13
CA VAL A 164 -5.06 2.90 5.82
C VAL A 164 -6.34 3.72 5.72
N THR A 165 -6.21 4.90 5.13
CA THR A 165 -7.34 5.76 4.78
C THR A 165 -7.10 6.30 3.39
N VAL A 166 -8.11 6.21 2.53
CA VAL A 166 -8.10 6.89 1.24
C VAL A 166 -8.95 8.15 1.36
N TYR A 167 -8.49 9.28 0.84
CA TYR A 167 -9.25 10.52 0.91
C TYR A 167 -9.04 11.37 -0.34
N ARG A 168 -9.98 12.27 -0.59
CA ARG A 168 -9.91 13.28 -1.66
C ARG A 168 -9.84 14.67 -1.05
N LYS A 169 -8.97 15.52 -1.59
CA LYS A 169 -8.89 16.95 -1.25
C LYS A 169 -8.92 17.74 -2.55
N GLY A 170 -9.99 18.50 -2.79
CA GLY A 170 -10.22 19.06 -4.13
C GLY A 170 -10.40 17.94 -5.16
N ASP A 171 -9.57 17.97 -6.21
CA ASP A 171 -9.61 16.99 -7.31
C ASP A 171 -8.56 15.87 -7.17
N GLU A 172 -7.72 15.93 -6.14
CA GLU A 172 -6.61 14.98 -5.95
C GLU A 172 -6.98 13.91 -4.91
N TRP A 173 -6.57 12.68 -5.20
CA TRP A 173 -6.77 11.52 -4.33
C TRP A 173 -5.48 11.10 -3.68
N PHE A 174 -5.62 10.62 -2.44
CA PHE A 174 -4.48 10.30 -1.61
C PHE A 174 -4.75 9.05 -0.77
N LEU A 175 -3.73 8.21 -0.63
CA LEU A 175 -3.65 7.18 0.39
C LEU A 175 -2.83 7.69 1.57
N HIS A 176 -3.37 7.57 2.76
CA HIS A 176 -2.65 7.78 4.01
C HIS A 176 -2.49 6.45 4.75
N CYS A 177 -1.25 6.12 5.13
CA CYS A 177 -0.98 5.03 6.07
C CYS A 177 -0.51 5.60 7.43
N ASN A 178 -1.23 5.27 8.49
CA ASN A 178 -0.94 5.66 9.87
C ASN A 178 0.08 4.71 10.52
N THR A 179 1.27 4.66 9.94
CA THR A 179 2.39 3.94 10.53
C THR A 179 3.07 4.76 11.63
N ALA A 180 3.61 4.08 12.65
CA ALA A 180 4.36 4.74 13.70
C ALA A 180 5.70 5.25 13.14
N CYS A 181 6.07 6.47 13.50
CA CYS A 181 7.44 6.93 13.26
C CYS A 181 8.44 6.04 14.03
N LEU A 182 9.67 5.92 13.52
CA LEU A 182 10.74 5.25 14.26
C LEU A 182 10.96 5.89 15.64
N PRO A 183 11.46 5.16 16.65
CA PRO A 183 11.57 5.64 18.04
C PRO A 183 12.36 6.94 18.24
N SER A 184 13.18 7.34 17.26
CA SER A 184 13.93 8.59 17.23
C SER A 184 13.07 9.82 16.92
N CYS A 185 11.83 9.66 16.48
CA CYS A 185 10.94 10.76 16.09
C CYS A 185 10.13 11.29 17.28
N SER A 186 10.13 12.61 17.46
CA SER A 186 9.36 13.30 18.52
C SER A 186 7.92 13.66 18.11
N VAL A 187 7.54 13.44 16.86
CA VAL A 187 6.20 13.75 16.34
C VAL A 187 5.25 12.61 16.73
N LYS A 188 4.17 12.95 17.43
CA LYS A 188 3.13 11.97 17.79
C LYS A 188 2.17 11.83 16.61
N ARG A 189 1.90 10.56 16.26
CA ARG A 189 0.83 10.03 15.41
C ARG A 189 -0.12 11.08 14.85
N VAL A 190 -0.09 11.23 13.53
CA VAL A 190 -0.77 12.32 12.86
C VAL A 190 -2.22 12.01 12.55
N VAL A 191 -3.01 13.07 12.62
CA VAL A 191 -4.41 13.12 12.25
C VAL A 191 -4.48 13.42 10.75
N LEU A 192 -5.34 12.71 10.03
CA LEU A 192 -5.64 12.93 8.61
C LEU A 192 -5.60 14.41 8.23
N PRO A 193 -5.05 14.77 7.05
CA PRO A 193 -4.96 16.17 6.63
C PRO A 193 -6.31 16.87 6.72
N SER A 194 -6.34 18.01 7.42
CA SER A 194 -7.55 18.83 7.54
C SER A 194 -8.01 19.29 6.15
N GLY A 195 -9.32 19.26 5.91
CA GLY A 195 -9.93 19.73 4.65
C GLY A 195 -10.09 18.66 3.57
N ALA A 196 -10.09 17.38 3.92
CA ALA A 196 -10.56 16.33 3.00
C ALA A 196 -12.08 16.41 2.80
N ASP A 197 -12.52 16.37 1.55
CA ASP A 197 -13.94 16.45 1.16
C ASP A 197 -14.59 15.06 1.08
N VAL A 198 -13.79 14.03 0.79
CA VAL A 198 -14.20 12.62 0.78
C VAL A 198 -13.20 11.82 1.59
N VAL A 199 -13.68 10.90 2.43
CA VAL A 199 -12.82 10.03 3.24
C VAL A 199 -13.38 8.62 3.26
N PHE A 200 -12.56 7.65 2.88
CA PHE A 200 -12.85 6.22 2.93
C PHE A 200 -12.05 5.56 4.05
N ARG A 201 -12.78 4.98 5.01
CA ARG A 201 -12.20 4.16 6.10
C ARG A 201 -12.76 2.74 6.09
N SER A 202 -13.73 2.48 5.22
CA SER A 202 -14.46 1.23 5.17
C SER A 202 -15.05 1.00 3.79
N TRP A 203 -15.43 -0.26 3.56
CA TRP A 203 -16.23 -0.65 2.41
C TRP A 203 -17.54 0.15 2.30
N SER A 204 -18.17 0.48 3.43
CA SER A 204 -19.44 1.22 3.43
C SER A 204 -19.28 2.65 2.87
N ASP A 205 -18.14 3.29 3.11
CA ASP A 205 -17.85 4.62 2.57
C ASP A 205 -17.70 4.56 1.03
N ILE A 206 -16.91 3.59 0.54
CA ILE A 206 -16.69 3.36 -0.90
C ILE A 206 -18.00 3.00 -1.60
N ALA A 207 -18.77 2.08 -1.03
CA ALA A 207 -20.05 1.68 -1.58
C ALA A 207 -21.00 2.88 -1.69
N THR A 208 -21.01 3.78 -0.70
CA THR A 208 -21.85 4.99 -0.73
C THR A 208 -21.42 5.94 -1.83
N PHE A 209 -20.12 6.22 -1.92
CA PHE A 209 -19.55 7.04 -2.99
C PHE A 209 -19.84 6.46 -4.38
N ALA A 210 -19.69 5.15 -4.56
CA ALA A 210 -19.97 4.49 -5.84
C ALA A 210 -21.43 4.62 -6.28
N ARG A 211 -22.39 4.58 -5.34
CA ARG A 211 -23.81 4.83 -5.63
C ARG A 211 -24.03 6.27 -6.10
N GLU A 212 -23.42 7.23 -5.40
CA GLU A 212 -23.63 8.66 -5.65
C GLU A 212 -22.95 9.14 -6.93
N GLN A 213 -21.71 8.70 -7.20
CA GLN A 213 -20.91 9.19 -8.32
C GLN A 213 -21.09 8.36 -9.60
N PHE A 214 -21.29 7.06 -9.47
CA PHE A 214 -21.33 6.14 -10.61
C PHE A 214 -22.68 5.42 -10.79
N GLY A 215 -23.67 5.69 -9.94
CA GLY A 215 -25.00 5.09 -10.06
C GLY A 215 -25.04 3.57 -9.79
N VAL A 216 -24.08 3.04 -9.05
CA VAL A 216 -24.07 1.63 -8.61
C VAL A 216 -25.36 1.33 -7.83
N PRO A 217 -26.12 0.26 -8.10
CA PRO A 217 -27.33 -0.04 -7.35
C PRO A 217 -27.04 -0.54 -5.93
N GLU A 218 -27.97 -0.32 -5.00
CA GLU A 218 -27.86 -0.83 -3.63
C GLU A 218 -27.71 -2.37 -3.60
N GLY A 219 -26.90 -2.89 -2.68
CA GLY A 219 -26.63 -4.33 -2.54
C GLY A 219 -25.75 -4.95 -3.63
N HIS A 220 -25.30 -4.16 -4.61
CA HIS A 220 -24.32 -4.55 -5.63
C HIS A 220 -22.94 -4.06 -5.22
N SER A 221 -21.92 -4.87 -5.51
CA SER A 221 -20.54 -4.43 -5.34
C SER A 221 -20.19 -3.50 -6.50
N PRO A 222 -19.59 -2.31 -6.26
CA PRO A 222 -18.97 -1.50 -7.32
C PRO A 222 -18.11 -2.33 -8.28
N LEU A 223 -17.49 -3.42 -7.79
CA LEU A 223 -16.63 -4.31 -8.58
C LEU A 223 -17.39 -5.26 -9.51
N THR A 224 -18.65 -5.56 -9.23
CA THR A 224 -19.43 -6.55 -10.00
C THR A 224 -20.11 -5.95 -11.23
N LEU A 225 -20.01 -4.63 -11.41
CA LEU A 225 -20.67 -3.90 -12.49
C LEU A 225 -19.75 -3.65 -13.70
N SER A 226 -18.45 -3.91 -13.59
CA SER A 226 -17.47 -3.76 -14.68
C SER A 226 -17.39 -4.99 -15.61
N ALA A 227 -18.20 -6.03 -15.38
CA ALA A 227 -18.18 -7.27 -16.14
C ALA A 227 -19.37 -7.43 -17.13
N ARG A 228 -19.85 -6.33 -17.75
CA ARG A 228 -20.83 -6.39 -18.83
C ARG A 228 -20.52 -5.45 -19.98
#